data_AF-A0AAP8N5W4-F1
#
_entry.id   AF-A0AAP8N5W4-F1
#
_cell.length_a   1.000
_cell.length_b   1.000
_cell.length_c   1.000
_cell.angle_alpha   90.00
_cell.angle_beta   90.00
_cell.angle_gamma   90.00
#
_symmetry.space_group_name_H-M   'P 1'
#
loop_
_entity.id
_entity.type
_entity.pdbx_description
1 polymer ?
#
loop_
_entity_poly.entity_id
_entity_poly.type
_entity_poly.pdbx_seq_one_letter_code
_entity_poly.pdbx_strand_id
1 'polypeptide(L)'
;VKACVTTREGGVSLAPFDSLNLGDHVDDSPEAVAENRRRLTDRFSIQPAWLHQVHGIVVTQADPNLVATADASWTATPGIACT
;
A
#
# COMPACT_ATOMS: atom_id res chain seq x y z
N VAL A 1 -5.44 4.80 18.09
CA VAL A 1 -5.64 4.16 16.76
C VAL A 1 -5.82 5.26 15.73
N LYS A 2 -5.19 5.12 14.56
CA LYS A 2 -5.41 6.00 13.39
C LYS A 2 -5.80 5.10 12.21
N ALA A 3 -6.69 5.58 11.34
CA ALA A 3 -7.10 4.89 10.12
C ALA A 3 -7.32 5.93 9.02
N CYS A 4 -7.04 5.58 7.78
CA CYS A 4 -7.29 6.40 6.60
C CYS A 4 -7.69 5.54 5.43
N VAL A 5 -8.43 6.13 4.49
CA VAL A 5 -8.74 5.56 3.19
C VAL A 5 -8.25 6.57 2.15
N THR A 6 -7.45 6.12 1.19
CA THR A 6 -6.97 6.99 0.11
C THR A 6 -8.09 7.29 -0.88
N THR A 7 -7.95 8.40 -1.60
CA THR A 7 -8.71 8.64 -2.83
C THR A 7 -7.78 8.42 -4.02
N ARG A 8 -8.29 8.51 -5.26
CA ARG A 8 -7.47 8.45 -6.47
C ARG A 8 -6.64 9.71 -6.75
N GLU A 9 -6.79 10.76 -5.94
CA GLU A 9 -6.19 12.07 -6.17
C GLU A 9 -4.81 12.21 -5.50
N GLY A 10 -3.96 13.10 -6.02
CA GLY A 10 -2.71 13.51 -5.39
C GLY A 10 -1.47 12.68 -5.76
N GLY A 11 -1.57 11.79 -6.75
CA GLY A 11 -0.44 11.00 -7.23
C GLY A 11 0.19 11.52 -8.53
N VAL A 12 0.91 10.64 -9.23
CA VAL A 12 1.64 10.94 -10.47
C VAL A 12 1.37 9.97 -11.62
N SER A 13 0.58 8.92 -11.39
CA SER A 13 0.21 7.99 -12.45
C SER A 13 -0.61 8.70 -13.53
N LEU A 14 -0.45 8.24 -14.77
CA LEU A 14 -1.20 8.72 -15.94
C LEU A 14 -2.35 7.77 -16.26
N ALA A 15 -3.24 8.20 -17.16
CA ALA A 15 -4.34 7.40 -17.64
C ALA A 15 -3.85 6.04 -18.16
N PRO A 16 -4.51 4.93 -17.80
CA PRO A 16 -5.82 4.85 -17.11
C PRO A 16 -5.77 4.91 -15.57
N PHE A 17 -4.60 5.12 -14.98
CA PHE A 17 -4.33 5.01 -13.53
C PHE A 17 -4.30 6.35 -12.79
N ASP A 18 -4.78 7.43 -13.42
CA ASP A 18 -4.72 8.78 -12.84
C ASP A 18 -5.35 8.80 -11.43
N SER A 19 -4.71 9.27 -10.36
CA SER A 19 -3.34 9.78 -10.24
C SER A 19 -2.55 9.04 -9.16
N LEU A 20 -3.20 8.60 -8.08
CA LEU A 20 -2.58 7.94 -6.92
C LEU A 20 -2.81 6.43 -6.93
N ASN A 21 -2.37 5.74 -7.99
CA ASN A 21 -2.38 4.29 -8.01
C ASN A 21 -1.29 3.72 -7.09
N LEU A 22 -1.67 2.75 -6.24
CA LEU A 22 -0.79 2.06 -5.30
C LEU A 22 -0.58 0.58 -5.65
N GLY A 23 -1.31 0.06 -6.66
CA GLY A 23 -1.19 -1.31 -7.14
C GLY A 23 0.00 -1.47 -8.07
N ASP A 24 0.87 -2.44 -7.77
CA ASP A 24 2.09 -2.77 -8.53
C ASP A 24 1.93 -3.93 -9.52
N HIS A 25 0.69 -4.43 -9.69
CA HIS A 25 0.36 -5.61 -10.51
C HIS A 25 -0.75 -5.33 -11.53
N VAL A 26 -0.92 -4.06 -11.93
CA VAL A 26 -2.00 -3.59 -12.83
C VAL A 26 -1.47 -2.91 -14.09
N ASP A 27 -0.20 -3.15 -14.45
CA ASP A 27 0.47 -2.59 -15.64
C ASP A 27 0.67 -1.06 -15.67
N ASP A 28 0.65 -0.41 -14.50
CA ASP A 28 1.09 0.99 -14.34
C ASP A 28 2.63 1.09 -14.33
N SER A 29 3.17 2.30 -14.52
CA SER A 29 4.60 2.57 -14.37
C SER A 29 5.07 2.23 -12.95
N PRO A 30 6.07 1.33 -12.78
CA PRO A 30 6.61 1.00 -11.47
C PRO A 30 7.14 2.23 -10.73
N GLU A 31 7.72 3.19 -11.44
CA GLU A 31 8.23 4.44 -10.89
C GLU A 31 7.10 5.33 -10.36
N ALA A 32 5.98 5.41 -11.09
CA ALA A 32 4.80 6.15 -10.66
C ALA A 32 4.18 5.53 -9.39
N VAL A 33 4.02 4.21 -9.36
CA VAL A 33 3.51 3.47 -8.18
C VAL A 33 4.44 3.66 -6.98
N ALA A 34 5.75 3.57 -7.17
CA ALA A 34 6.73 3.79 -6.11
C ALA A 34 6.65 5.23 -5.53
N GLU A 35 6.52 6.24 -6.39
CA GLU A 35 6.35 7.63 -5.94
C GLU A 35 5.02 7.83 -5.20
N ASN A 36 3.93 7.24 -5.67
CA ASN A 36 2.63 7.29 -4.98
C ASN A 36 2.70 6.64 -3.58
N ARG A 37 3.34 5.48 -3.47
CA ARG A 37 3.57 4.79 -2.18
C ARG A 37 4.47 5.61 -1.25
N ARG A 38 5.50 6.29 -1.79
CA ARG A 38 6.35 7.22 -1.02
C ARG A 38 5.54 8.39 -0.47
N ARG A 39 4.74 9.06 -1.31
CA ARG A 39 3.86 10.17 -0.89
C ARG A 39 2.91 9.79 0.24
N LEU A 40 2.33 8.60 0.17
CA LEU A 40 1.45 8.07 1.22
C LEU A 40 2.22 7.89 2.55
N THR A 41 3.37 7.24 2.48
CA THR A 41 4.27 7.00 3.62
C THR A 41 4.67 8.31 4.29
N ASP A 42 5.12 9.29 3.52
CA ASP A 42 5.58 10.59 4.02
C ASP A 42 4.43 11.40 4.66
N ARG A 43 3.23 11.35 4.06
CA ARG A 43 2.05 12.10 4.53
C ARG A 43 1.65 11.73 5.96
N PHE A 44 1.84 10.47 6.35
CA PHE A 44 1.41 9.93 7.62
C PHE A 44 2.55 9.50 8.55
N SER A 45 3.80 9.55 8.07
CA SER A 45 4.99 9.07 8.78
C SER A 45 4.80 7.63 9.29
N ILE A 46 4.33 6.75 8.41
CA ILE A 46 4.02 5.34 8.69
C ILE A 46 4.90 4.42 7.83
N GLN A 47 4.93 3.13 8.16
CA GLN A 47 5.52 2.08 7.34
C GLN A 47 4.42 1.10 6.91
N PRO A 48 3.84 1.24 5.70
CA PRO A 48 2.85 0.31 5.18
C PRO A 48 3.45 -1.08 4.93
N ALA A 49 2.74 -2.14 5.33
CA ALA A 49 3.11 -3.52 5.04
C ALA A 49 2.26 -4.08 3.90
N TRP A 50 2.74 -3.88 2.67
CA TRP A 50 2.06 -4.31 1.44
C TRP A 50 1.92 -5.83 1.35
N LEU A 51 0.82 -6.29 0.78
CA LEU A 51 0.54 -7.71 0.56
C LEU A 51 0.46 -8.03 -0.94
N HIS A 52 0.86 -9.25 -1.29
CA HIS A 52 0.50 -9.84 -2.57
C HIS A 52 -0.84 -10.57 -2.39
N GLN A 53 -1.93 -9.82 -2.62
CA GLN A 53 -3.30 -10.30 -2.43
C GLN A 53 -3.70 -11.29 -3.51
N VAL A 54 -4.33 -12.39 -3.11
CA VAL A 54 -4.71 -13.51 -4.00
C VAL A 54 -6.17 -13.92 -3.83
N HIS A 55 -7.00 -13.07 -3.21
CA HIS A 55 -8.41 -13.31 -2.90
C HIS A 55 -8.63 -14.56 -2.03
N GLY A 56 -7.68 -14.86 -1.14
CA GLY A 56 -7.75 -15.91 -0.15
C GLY A 56 -8.22 -15.43 1.23
N ILE A 57 -7.90 -16.24 2.25
CA ILE A 57 -8.27 -16.00 3.65
C ILE A 57 -7.06 -16.00 4.60
N VAL A 58 -5.85 -16.00 4.04
CA VAL A 58 -4.61 -16.02 4.83
C VAL A 58 -4.43 -14.66 5.49
N VAL A 59 -4.16 -14.67 6.80
CA VAL A 59 -3.87 -13.50 7.60
C VAL A 59 -2.43 -13.59 8.09
N THR A 60 -1.65 -12.51 7.94
CA THR A 60 -0.24 -12.46 8.37
C THR A 60 0.03 -11.33 9.36
N GLN A 61 1.13 -11.40 10.10
CA GLN A 61 1.64 -10.23 10.81
C GLN A 61 2.22 -9.25 9.78
N ALA A 62 1.90 -7.96 9.93
CA ALA A 62 2.38 -6.91 9.05
C ALA A 62 3.90 -6.72 9.20
N ASP A 63 4.63 -6.84 8.09
CA ASP A 63 6.07 -6.60 7.98
C ASP A 63 6.35 -5.67 6.79
N PRO A 64 6.80 -4.42 7.00
CA PRO A 64 7.13 -3.49 5.93
C PRO A 64 8.28 -3.94 4.99
N ASN A 65 9.06 -4.95 5.39
CA ASN A 65 10.21 -5.44 4.60
C ASN A 65 9.88 -6.68 3.77
N LEU A 66 8.65 -7.20 3.86
CA LEU A 66 8.22 -8.41 3.17
C LEU A 66 6.86 -8.21 2.51
N VAL A 67 6.78 -8.47 1.21
CA VAL A 67 5.50 -8.60 0.51
C VAL A 67 5.01 -10.04 0.64
N ALA A 68 4.21 -10.33 1.66
CA ALA A 68 3.69 -11.66 1.91
C ALA A 68 2.44 -11.96 1.05
N THR A 69 2.28 -13.21 0.62
CA THR A 69 1.02 -13.68 0.01
C THR A 69 -0.05 -13.87 1.09
N ALA A 70 -0.97 -12.92 1.19
CA ALA A 70 -2.06 -12.89 2.16
C ALA A 70 -3.12 -11.86 1.74
N ASP A 71 -4.29 -11.88 2.36
CA ASP A 71 -5.41 -10.97 2.04
C ASP A 71 -5.84 -10.12 3.25
N ALA A 72 -5.21 -10.32 4.40
CA ALA A 72 -5.33 -9.45 5.56
C ALA A 72 -4.03 -9.46 6.39
N SER A 73 -3.81 -8.39 7.16
CA SER A 73 -2.68 -8.28 8.08
C SER A 73 -3.06 -7.68 9.43
N TRP A 74 -2.25 -7.96 10.45
CA TRP A 74 -2.40 -7.39 11.80
C TRP A 74 -1.05 -6.93 12.35
N THR A 75 -1.08 -5.97 13.28
CA THR A 75 0.12 -5.54 14.00
C THR A 75 -0.23 -5.03 15.40
N ALA A 76 0.67 -5.25 16.35
CA ALA A 76 0.69 -4.59 17.65
C ALA A 76 1.77 -3.49 17.73
N THR A 77 2.55 -3.30 16.66
CA THR A 77 3.70 -2.39 16.61
C THR A 77 3.27 -1.00 16.13
N PRO A 78 3.41 0.05 16.96
CA PRO A 78 3.14 1.42 16.52
C PRO A 78 4.00 1.83 15.32
N GLY A 79 3.40 2.56 14.38
CA GLY A 79 4.10 3.05 13.18
C GLY A 79 4.04 2.11 11.98
N ILE A 80 3.78 0.82 12.18
CA ILE A 80 3.48 -0.11 11.07
C ILE A 80 1.99 -0.02 10.73
N ALA A 81 1.68 0.21 9.46
CA ALA A 81 0.31 0.26 8.97
C ALA A 81 -0.02 -1.03 8.23
N CYS A 82 -1.13 -1.68 8.61
CA CYS A 82 -1.75 -2.74 7.82
C CYS A 82 -2.31 -2.13 6.51
N THR A 83 -2.10 -2.82 5.39
CA THR A 83 -2.71 -2.49 4.10
C THR A 83 -3.55 -3.66 3.58
#